data_AF-A0A1T4KT38-F1
#
_entry.id   AF-A0A1T4KT38-F1
#
_cell.length_a   1.000
_cell.length_b   1.000
_cell.length_c   1.000
_cell.angle_alpha   90.00
_cell.angle_beta   90.00
_cell.angle_gamma   90.00
#
_symmetry.space_group_name_H-M   'P 1'
#
loop_
_entity.id
_entity.type
_entity.pdbx_description
1 polymer ?
#
loop_
_entity_poly.entity_id
_entity_poly.type
_entity_poly.pdbx_seq_one_letter_code
_entity_poly.pdbx_strand_id
1 'polypeptide(L)'
;MQSGRLDDVEVLKTASIEAHDRISFSGTVKDSNNNPVPLTSVRVRIQTGGSGLLESQTLLADENGYFNGSVSLKGDKCGVVREEPDVHNRVHSGTPTNPSEWWDIAWGVGFYEVSLPNNTIVDDNYFVHICQEKLAKMCYYERDYNTGGSKWTCL
;
A
#
# COMPACT_ATOMS: atom_id res chain seq x y z
N MET A 1 -5.65 0.40 42.35
CA MET A 1 -5.87 0.56 40.89
C MET A 1 -4.52 0.93 40.32
N GLN A 2 -3.83 -0.03 39.70
CA GLN A 2 -2.49 0.20 39.18
C GLN A 2 -2.65 0.76 37.76
N SER A 3 -2.42 2.05 37.61
CA SER A 3 -2.36 2.72 36.32
C SER A 3 -1.10 2.22 35.62
N GLY A 4 -1.24 1.18 34.79
CA GLY A 4 -0.18 0.79 33.87
C GLY A 4 0.13 1.96 32.94
N ARG A 5 1.41 2.29 32.81
CA ARG A 5 1.87 3.25 31.81
C ARG A 5 1.84 2.53 30.47
N LEU A 6 1.17 3.13 29.48
CA LEU A 6 1.17 2.66 28.10
C LEU A 6 2.59 2.76 27.57
N ASP A 7 3.24 1.61 27.41
CA ASP A 7 4.61 1.50 26.95
C ASP A 7 4.60 0.47 25.80
N ASP A 8 4.80 0.99 24.59
CA ASP A 8 5.03 0.29 23.31
C ASP A 8 3.91 -0.46 22.56
N VAL A 9 4.10 -0.48 21.23
CA VAL A 9 3.52 -1.46 20.29
C VAL A 9 4.66 -2.41 19.90
N GLU A 10 4.66 -3.63 20.46
CA GLU A 10 5.83 -4.53 20.39
C GLU A 10 6.05 -5.15 18.99
N VAL A 11 4.98 -5.30 18.20
CA VAL A 11 5.06 -5.86 16.85
C VAL A 11 4.14 -5.07 15.93
N LEU A 12 4.64 -3.96 15.40
CA LEU A 12 3.97 -3.32 14.26
C LEU A 12 4.42 -4.01 12.98
N LYS A 13 3.46 -4.54 12.23
CA LYS A 13 3.67 -5.03 10.87
C LYS A 13 2.98 -4.07 9.91
N THR A 14 3.79 -3.30 9.21
CA THR A 14 3.34 -2.55 8.04
C THR A 14 3.45 -3.46 6.83
N ALA A 15 2.31 -3.91 6.29
CA ALA A 15 2.29 -4.91 5.23
C ALA A 15 2.61 -4.33 3.83
N SER A 16 2.69 -3.01 3.70
CA SER A 16 2.87 -2.32 2.42
C SER A 16 3.94 -1.23 2.53
N ILE A 17 5.21 -1.65 2.59
CA ILE A 17 6.34 -0.78 2.18
C ILE A 17 6.12 -0.30 0.73
N GLU A 18 5.43 -1.11 -0.08
CA GLU A 18 4.91 -0.80 -1.41
C GLU A 18 3.37 -0.81 -1.35
N ALA A 19 2.76 0.37 -1.43
CA ALA A 19 1.31 0.53 -1.38
C ALA A 19 0.76 0.88 -2.78
N HIS A 20 -0.45 0.42 -3.09
CA HIS A 20 -1.18 0.90 -4.27
C HIS A 20 -2.29 1.84 -3.77
N ASP A 21 -3.53 1.34 -3.68
CA ASP A 21 -4.66 2.13 -3.19
C ASP A 21 -4.74 2.25 -1.65
N ARG A 22 -3.95 1.46 -0.93
CA ARG A 22 -4.02 1.36 0.54
C ARG A 22 -2.71 0.89 1.15
N ILE A 23 -2.49 1.32 2.39
CA ILE A 23 -1.44 0.79 3.27
C ILE A 23 -2.10 0.17 4.51
N SER A 24 -1.66 -1.03 4.87
CA SER A 24 -2.24 -1.80 5.97
C SER A 24 -1.30 -1.83 7.17
N PHE A 25 -1.89 -1.65 8.35
CA PHE A 25 -1.23 -1.63 9.65
C PHE A 25 -1.86 -2.68 10.55
N SER A 26 -1.01 -3.41 11.26
CA SER A 26 -1.47 -4.29 12.33
C SER A 26 -0.43 -4.43 13.43
N GLY A 27 -0.89 -4.66 14.65
CA GLY A 27 -0.02 -4.86 15.79
C GLY A 27 -0.78 -5.08 17.08
N THR A 28 -0.06 -5.23 18.18
CA THR A 28 -0.64 -5.37 19.52
C THR A 28 -0.13 -4.27 20.43
N VAL A 29 -1.05 -3.53 21.05
CA VAL A 29 -0.74 -2.51 22.06
C VAL A 29 -0.55 -3.19 23.41
N LYS A 30 0.53 -2.87 24.11
CA LYS A 30 0.84 -3.45 25.42
C LYS A 30 1.21 -2.38 26.45
N ASP A 31 1.21 -2.78 27.72
CA ASP A 31 1.73 -1.98 28.83
C ASP A 31 3.20 -2.33 29.11
N SER A 32 3.81 -1.58 30.04
CA SER A 32 5.19 -1.79 30.51
C SER A 32 5.49 -3.21 31.04
N ASN A 33 4.46 -3.97 31.39
CA ASN A 33 4.56 -5.31 31.95
C ASN A 33 4.25 -6.39 30.89
N ASN A 34 4.18 -6.00 29.62
CA ASN A 34 3.88 -6.86 28.47
C ASN A 34 2.43 -7.41 28.45
N ASN A 35 1.50 -6.77 29.17
CA ASN A 35 0.08 -7.12 29.10
C ASN A 35 -0.61 -6.37 27.96
N PRO A 36 -1.53 -7.00 27.21
CA PRO A 36 -2.28 -6.31 26.16
C PRO A 36 -3.18 -5.21 26.75
N VAL A 37 -3.26 -4.07 26.05
CA VAL A 37 -4.10 -2.93 26.44
C VAL A 37 -5.30 -2.84 25.50
N PRO A 38 -6.49 -3.31 25.92
CA PRO A 38 -7.66 -3.37 25.06
C PRO A 38 -8.24 -1.99 24.74
N LEU A 39 -8.97 -1.89 23.63
CA LEU A 39 -9.71 -0.69 23.22
C LEU A 39 -8.85 0.58 23.07
N THR A 40 -7.53 0.41 22.96
CA THR A 40 -6.61 1.53 22.75
C THR A 40 -6.78 2.07 21.33
N SER A 41 -6.88 3.39 21.21
CA SER A 41 -6.89 4.08 19.90
C SER A 41 -5.47 4.26 19.38
N VAL A 42 -5.18 3.71 18.21
CA VAL A 42 -3.92 3.87 17.49
C VAL A 42 -4.16 4.84 16.34
N ARG A 43 -3.48 5.98 16.35
CA ARG A 43 -3.60 6.99 15.29
C ARG A 43 -2.54 6.75 14.23
N VAL A 44 -2.96 6.77 12.97
CA VAL A 44 -2.09 6.71 11.80
C VAL A 44 -2.20 8.01 11.02
N ARG A 45 -1.07 8.66 10.78
CA ARG A 45 -0.94 9.80 9.88
C ARG A 45 -0.15 9.39 8.66
N ILE A 46 -0.57 9.88 7.50
CA ILE A 46 0.11 9.65 6.24
C ILE A 46 0.31 10.98 5.55
N GLN A 47 1.53 11.20 5.07
CA GLN A 47 1.87 12.30 4.21
C GLN A 47 2.45 11.75 2.91
N THR A 48 1.91 12.18 1.77
CA THR A 48 2.47 11.85 0.45
C THR A 48 3.18 13.07 -0.11
N GLY A 49 4.20 12.87 -0.94
CA GLY A 49 4.80 13.98 -1.70
C GLY A 49 3.80 14.66 -2.66
N GLY A 50 2.72 13.96 -2.98
CA GLY A 50 1.72 14.35 -3.94
C GLY A 50 0.60 15.27 -3.45
N SER A 51 -0.01 14.91 -2.33
CA SER A 51 -1.14 15.63 -1.73
C SER A 51 -0.85 16.20 -0.36
N GLY A 52 0.36 15.99 0.16
CA GLY A 52 0.69 16.35 1.53
C GLY A 52 0.00 15.44 2.52
N LEU A 53 -0.43 16.00 3.65
CA LEU A 53 -1.04 15.25 4.73
C LEU A 53 -2.44 14.74 4.32
N LEU A 54 -2.64 13.42 4.36
CA LEU A 54 -3.93 12.77 4.19
C LEU A 54 -4.74 12.80 5.50
N GLU A 55 -6.03 12.48 5.40
CA GLU A 55 -6.87 12.35 6.59
C GLU A 55 -6.30 11.30 7.55
N SER A 56 -6.15 11.70 8.83
CA SER A 56 -5.63 10.79 9.85
C SER A 56 -6.66 9.72 10.16
N GLN A 57 -6.21 8.47 10.20
CA GLN A 57 -7.05 7.33 10.57
C GLN A 57 -6.84 6.96 12.03
N THR A 58 -7.89 6.48 12.67
CA THR A 58 -7.81 5.90 14.02
C THR A 58 -8.21 4.45 13.94
N LEU A 59 -7.31 3.56 14.32
CA LEU A 59 -7.52 2.12 14.44
C LEU A 59 -7.77 1.78 15.90
N LEU A 60 -8.79 0.98 16.19
CA LEU A 60 -9.11 0.58 17.55
C LEU A 60 -8.58 -0.83 17.80
N ALA A 61 -7.85 -1.00 18.90
CA ALA A 61 -7.44 -2.32 19.37
C ALA A 61 -8.64 -3.10 19.93
N ASP A 62 -8.66 -4.41 19.72
CA ASP A 62 -9.66 -5.33 20.25
C ASP A 62 -9.43 -5.63 21.75
N GLU A 63 -10.18 -6.59 22.30
CA GLU A 63 -10.07 -7.02 23.71
C GLU A 63 -8.71 -7.65 24.06
N ASN A 64 -7.93 -8.06 23.06
CA ASN A 64 -6.58 -8.60 23.22
C ASN A 64 -5.51 -7.55 22.90
N GLY A 65 -5.88 -6.27 22.78
CA GLY A 65 -4.97 -5.20 22.42
C GLY A 65 -4.51 -5.25 20.96
N TYR A 66 -5.06 -6.14 20.13
CA TYR A 66 -4.68 -6.28 18.73
C TYR A 66 -5.48 -5.33 17.84
N PHE A 67 -4.81 -4.63 16.94
CA PHE A 67 -5.45 -3.80 15.92
C PHE A 67 -5.04 -4.25 14.52
N ASN A 68 -5.96 -4.08 13.58
CA ASN A 68 -5.73 -4.27 12.16
C ASN A 68 -6.59 -3.27 11.39
N GLY A 69 -5.98 -2.53 10.47
CA GLY A 69 -6.71 -1.60 9.64
C GLY A 69 -5.88 -1.13 8.45
N SER A 70 -6.49 -0.28 7.63
CA SER A 70 -5.81 0.29 6.48
C SER A 70 -6.20 1.74 6.28
N VAL A 71 -5.28 2.49 5.69
CA VAL A 71 -5.50 3.87 5.25
C VAL A 71 -5.53 3.87 3.74
N SER A 72 -6.56 4.52 3.16
CA SER A 72 -6.65 4.64 1.71
C SER A 72 -5.73 5.75 1.23
N LEU A 73 -5.00 5.47 0.15
CA LEU A 73 -4.21 6.43 -0.61
C LEU A 73 -4.99 6.97 -1.81
N LYS A 74 -6.27 6.57 -1.96
CA LYS A 74 -7.11 6.96 -3.09
C LYS A 74 -7.36 8.46 -3.08
N GLY A 75 -7.06 9.11 -4.19
CA GLY A 75 -7.16 10.56 -4.34
C GLY A 75 -5.84 11.30 -4.11
N ASP A 76 -4.74 10.58 -3.83
CA ASP A 76 -3.42 11.20 -3.87
C ASP A 76 -3.06 11.67 -5.29
N LYS A 77 -2.68 12.94 -5.43
CA LYS A 77 -2.16 13.51 -6.67
C LYS A 77 -0.69 13.14 -6.78
N CYS A 78 -0.28 12.30 -7.72
CA CYS A 78 1.14 11.96 -7.90
C CYS A 78 2.08 13.19 -7.83
N GLY A 79 2.97 13.23 -6.84
CA GLY A 79 4.04 14.24 -6.71
C GLY A 79 5.17 14.08 -7.75
N VAL A 80 5.08 13.01 -8.55
CA VAL A 80 5.88 12.57 -9.70
C VAL A 80 7.40 12.49 -9.52
N VAL A 81 7.86 11.25 -9.34
CA VAL A 81 8.95 10.71 -10.17
C VAL A 81 8.27 9.90 -11.27
N ARG A 82 8.25 10.42 -12.50
CA ARG A 82 7.97 9.59 -13.67
C ARG A 82 9.27 8.94 -14.05
N GLU A 83 9.45 7.69 -13.67
CA GLU A 83 10.22 6.86 -14.58
C GLU A 83 9.29 6.59 -15.76
N GLU A 84 9.82 6.59 -16.97
CA GLU A 84 9.19 5.93 -18.11
C GLU A 84 9.82 4.52 -18.20
N PRO A 85 9.73 3.62 -17.19
CA PRO A 85 10.16 2.27 -17.50
C PRO A 85 9.12 1.73 -18.46
N ASP A 86 9.60 1.11 -19.54
CA ASP A 86 8.81 0.24 -20.38
C ASP A 86 8.40 -0.98 -19.52
N VAL A 87 7.51 -0.78 -18.56
CA VAL A 87 7.07 -1.80 -17.60
C VAL A 87 6.16 -2.74 -18.35
N HIS A 88 6.77 -3.80 -18.87
CA HIS A 88 6.07 -4.87 -19.52
C HIS A 88 5.66 -5.93 -18.48
N ASN A 89 4.46 -6.48 -18.62
CA ASN A 89 4.13 -7.71 -17.89
C ASN A 89 5.10 -8.85 -18.31
N ARG A 90 5.17 -9.94 -17.54
CA ARG A 90 6.09 -11.06 -17.84
C ARG A 90 5.67 -11.91 -19.06
N VAL A 91 4.74 -11.41 -19.88
CA VAL A 91 4.20 -12.10 -21.04
C VAL A 91 4.89 -11.58 -22.29
N HIS A 92 5.81 -12.36 -22.84
CA HIS A 92 6.59 -11.97 -24.03
C HIS A 92 5.97 -12.41 -25.36
N SER A 93 4.97 -13.30 -25.32
CA SER A 93 4.24 -13.83 -26.49
C SER A 93 2.76 -13.94 -26.16
N GLY A 94 2.11 -12.78 -26.01
CA GLY A 94 0.71 -12.73 -25.58
C GLY A 94 -0.27 -13.47 -26.48
N THR A 95 -1.37 -13.95 -25.91
CA THR A 95 -2.53 -14.51 -26.61
C THR A 95 -3.73 -13.57 -26.44
N PRO A 96 -4.84 -13.73 -27.19
CA PRO A 96 -6.01 -12.87 -27.04
C PRO A 96 -6.59 -12.86 -25.60
N THR A 97 -6.36 -13.93 -24.83
CA THR A 97 -6.82 -14.05 -23.44
C THR A 97 -5.73 -13.76 -22.41
N ASN A 98 -4.49 -13.51 -22.85
CA ASN A 98 -3.35 -13.18 -21.99
C ASN A 98 -2.32 -12.36 -22.79
N PRO A 99 -2.60 -11.08 -23.10
CA PRO A 99 -1.75 -10.26 -23.95
C PRO A 99 -0.44 -9.86 -23.24
N SER A 100 0.54 -9.48 -24.05
CA SER A 100 1.68 -8.68 -23.60
C SER A 100 1.17 -7.27 -23.31
N GLU A 101 1.47 -6.72 -22.14
CA GLU A 101 0.93 -5.43 -21.68
C GLU A 101 2.04 -4.50 -21.26
N TRP A 102 1.90 -3.22 -21.61
CA TRP A 102 2.80 -2.15 -21.21
C TRP A 102 2.03 -1.13 -20.37
N TRP A 103 2.62 -0.73 -19.25
CA TRP A 103 1.96 0.11 -18.26
C TRP A 103 2.73 1.41 -18.04
N ASP A 104 2.01 2.53 -18.11
CA ASP A 104 2.47 3.80 -17.58
C ASP A 104 2.23 3.80 -16.07
N ILE A 105 3.31 3.74 -15.28
CA ILE A 105 3.25 3.73 -13.82
C ILE A 105 3.84 5.02 -13.28
N ALA A 106 3.05 5.78 -12.53
CA ALA A 106 3.54 6.86 -11.70
C ALA A 106 3.59 6.40 -10.24
N TRP A 107 4.73 6.63 -9.62
CA TRP A 107 4.94 6.32 -8.21
C TRP A 107 5.41 7.56 -7.45
N GLY A 108 5.21 7.50 -6.14
CA GLY A 108 5.61 8.53 -5.20
C GLY A 108 6.19 7.92 -3.94
N VAL A 109 6.85 8.76 -3.16
CA VAL A 109 7.27 8.44 -1.79
C VAL A 109 6.30 9.11 -0.84
N GLY A 110 5.85 8.35 0.15
CA GLY A 110 5.12 8.86 1.29
C GLY A 110 5.85 8.54 2.59
N PHE A 111 5.37 9.16 3.65
CA PHE A 111 5.80 8.95 5.02
C PHE A 111 4.57 8.64 5.86
N TYR A 112 4.69 7.69 6.78
CA TYR A 112 3.66 7.41 7.77
C TYR A 112 4.20 7.58 9.19
N GLU A 113 3.31 7.94 10.11
CA GLU A 113 3.57 8.02 11.54
C GLU A 113 2.43 7.30 12.28
N VAL A 114 2.78 6.38 13.16
CA VAL A 114 1.84 5.66 14.04
C VAL A 114 2.06 6.15 15.47
N SER A 115 0.99 6.56 16.14
CA SER A 115 1.05 7.08 17.50
C SER A 115 -0.06 6.56 18.41
N LEU A 116 0.24 6.50 19.70
CA LEU A 116 -0.71 6.20 20.78
C LEU A 116 -1.47 7.46 21.22
N PRO A 117 -2.53 7.36 22.04
CA PRO A 117 -3.38 8.50 22.44
C PRO A 117 -2.64 9.61 23.19
N ASN A 118 -1.49 9.29 23.81
CA ASN A 118 -0.60 10.22 24.49
C ASN A 118 0.38 10.94 23.53
N ASN A 119 0.19 10.79 22.21
CA ASN A 119 1.10 11.25 21.15
C ASN A 119 2.49 10.62 21.18
N THR A 120 2.69 9.49 21.86
CA THR A 120 3.91 8.69 21.70
C THR A 120 3.92 8.10 20.31
N ILE A 121 4.92 8.44 19.51
CA ILE A 121 5.20 7.81 18.21
C ILE A 121 5.80 6.44 18.48
N VAL A 122 5.21 5.41 17.89
CA VAL A 122 5.60 4.00 18.07
C VAL A 122 6.21 3.40 16.80
N ASP A 123 5.92 3.98 15.64
CA ASP A 123 6.61 3.67 14.40
C ASP A 123 6.44 4.82 13.42
N ASP A 124 7.45 5.02 12.60
CA ASP A 124 7.42 5.94 11.48
C ASP A 124 8.37 5.46 10.38
N ASN A 125 7.93 5.55 9.12
CA ASN A 125 8.78 5.14 8.02
C ASN A 125 8.32 5.73 6.68
N TYR A 126 9.19 5.60 5.69
CA TYR A 126 8.86 5.87 4.31
C TYR A 126 8.22 4.65 3.66
N PHE A 127 7.32 4.92 2.72
CA PHE A 127 6.76 3.90 1.83
C PHE A 127 6.79 4.43 0.40
N VAL A 128 6.94 3.52 -0.55
CA VAL A 128 6.72 3.81 -1.96
C VAL A 128 5.27 3.46 -2.26
N HIS A 129 4.60 4.27 -3.08
CA HIS A 129 3.29 3.89 -3.57
C HIS A 129 3.10 4.20 -5.04
N ILE A 130 2.38 3.31 -5.70
CA ILE A 130 1.88 3.54 -7.06
C ILE A 130 0.64 4.44 -6.90
N CYS A 131 0.73 5.67 -7.39
CA CYS A 131 -0.33 6.67 -7.27
C CYS A 131 -1.18 6.76 -8.54
N GLN A 132 -0.66 6.29 -9.68
CA GLN A 132 -1.40 6.14 -10.92
C GLN A 132 -0.80 4.99 -11.73
N GLU A 133 -1.66 4.13 -12.24
CA GLU A 133 -1.31 3.13 -13.25
C GLU A 133 -2.26 3.25 -14.44
N LYS A 134 -1.73 3.11 -15.65
CA LYS A 134 -2.54 3.11 -16.87
C LYS A 134 -1.97 2.11 -17.86
N LEU A 135 -2.81 1.22 -18.35
CA LEU A 135 -2.45 0.36 -19.48
C LEU A 135 -2.24 1.24 -20.72
N ALA A 136 -1.01 1.30 -21.20
CA ALA A 136 -0.59 2.13 -22.31
C ALA A 136 -0.77 1.41 -23.66
N LYS A 137 -0.52 0.10 -23.66
CA LYS A 137 -0.53 -0.73 -24.86
C LYS A 137 -0.76 -2.20 -24.49
N MET A 138 -1.47 -2.94 -25.34
CA MET A 138 -1.56 -4.39 -25.24
C MET A 138 -1.36 -5.05 -26.60
N CYS A 139 -0.58 -6.12 -26.68
CA CYS A 139 -0.38 -6.87 -27.92
C CYS A 139 -0.55 -8.38 -27.74
N TYR A 140 -1.01 -9.07 -28.77
CA TYR A 140 -1.17 -10.52 -28.77
C TYR A 140 -1.00 -11.13 -30.16
N TYR A 141 -0.65 -12.41 -30.17
CA TYR A 141 -0.66 -13.26 -31.36
C TYR A 141 -1.96 -14.06 -31.43
N GLU A 142 -2.63 -13.98 -32.57
CA GLU A 142 -3.76 -14.84 -32.90
C GLU A 142 -3.33 -15.85 -33.96
N ARG A 143 -3.62 -17.13 -33.72
CA ARG A 143 -3.32 -18.21 -34.68
C ARG A 143 -4.57 -18.53 -35.47
N ASP A 144 -4.45 -18.49 -36.80
CA ASP A 144 -5.47 -19.00 -37.69
C ASP A 144 -5.24 -20.51 -37.87
N TYR A 145 -6.15 -21.32 -37.34
CA TYR A 145 -6.07 -22.79 -37.43
C TYR A 145 -6.43 -23.34 -38.80
N ASN A 146 -7.10 -22.55 -39.64
CA ASN A 146 -7.45 -22.96 -41.00
C ASN A 146 -6.30 -22.75 -41.98
N THR A 147 -5.52 -21.69 -41.81
CA THR A 147 -4.40 -21.35 -42.69
C THR A 147 -3.03 -21.68 -42.10
N GLY A 148 -2.96 -21.97 -40.79
CA GLY A 148 -1.71 -22.18 -40.05
C GLY A 148 -0.92 -20.89 -39.77
N GLY A 149 -1.42 -19.73 -40.23
CA GLY A 149 -0.79 -18.43 -40.05
C GLY A 149 -0.92 -17.87 -38.64
N SER A 150 -0.10 -16.88 -38.32
CA SER A 150 -0.22 -16.08 -37.10
C SER A 150 -0.33 -14.60 -37.44
N LYS A 151 -1.17 -13.89 -36.69
CA LYS A 151 -1.35 -12.44 -36.79
C LYS A 151 -0.96 -11.81 -35.47
N TRP A 152 -0.06 -10.83 -35.52
CA TRP A 152 0.22 -9.97 -34.38
C TRP A 152 -0.76 -8.79 -34.41
N THR A 153 -1.45 -8.55 -33.30
CA THR A 153 -2.40 -7.44 -33.13
C THR A 153 -2.04 -6.66 -31.87
N CYS A 154 -2.21 -5.35 -31.91
CA CYS A 154 -1.93 -4.51 -30.75
C CYS A 154 -2.86 -3.31 -30.69
N LEU A 155 -3.25 -2.94 -29.48
CA LEU A 155 -4.29 -1.97 -29.13
C LEU A 155 -3.72 -0.89 -28.20
#